data_AF-A0A1G1H6I7-F1
#
_entry.id   AF-A0A1G1H6I7-F1
#
_cell.length_a   1.000
_cell.length_b   1.000
_cell.length_c   1.000
_cell.angle_alpha   90.00
_cell.angle_beta   90.00
_cell.angle_gamma   90.00
#
_symmetry.space_group_name_H-M   'P 1'
#
loop_
_entity.id
_entity.type
_entity.pdbx_description
1 polymer ?
#
loop_
_entity_poly.entity_id
_entity_poly.type
_entity_poly.pdbx_seq_one_letter_code
_entity_poly.pdbx_strand_id
1 'polypeptide(L)'
;IGKTKTTIGFALIAGTFLCVIYLILKVKGYSAMDVGTLSDEKVAAIKESINRIVWLSGLLIGGLMGAVVQRSTFCIAAACHNIITTNDLTQTRAYAMALLVAILGTQILYSFGDVDISRSSFISSPFTWLAYIVGGFIFGVGIVFGGGCASRILVRAAEGNLGGLVTVMAFILSSGATLWGITARFRIDYIEFLTLNLQNQYLPNLISAVPSWLIIIAVGIILIIFMLTAPKGSPWRGWRWPLAGAAIGLTVVLAWWINGAAYKAMMHIDQFTFSGPDDPMLLQRWRPKSLTFARPDAEAFRYIILYTGETGINFAIATVFGVLGGSYIAAMFSRTFNWVAPPLQQFKYNL
;
A
#
# COMPACT_ATOMS: atom_id res chain seq x y z
N ILE A 1 2.55 23.09 -25.73
CA ILE A 1 3.40 22.59 -24.61
C ILE A 1 2.60 21.87 -23.51
N GLY A 2 1.48 22.44 -23.03
CA GLY A 2 0.64 21.81 -21.99
C GLY A 2 0.07 20.43 -22.35
N LYS A 3 -0.62 20.30 -23.51
CA LYS A 3 -1.23 19.03 -23.96
C LYS A 3 -0.20 17.90 -24.16
N THR A 4 0.96 18.20 -24.73
CA THR A 4 2.03 17.22 -24.99
C THR A 4 2.58 16.61 -23.69
N LYS A 5 2.76 17.42 -22.63
CA LYS A 5 3.21 16.93 -21.32
C LYS A 5 2.17 16.03 -20.64
N THR A 6 0.89 16.34 -20.79
CA THR A 6 -0.19 15.49 -20.27
C THR A 6 -0.20 14.15 -20.98
N THR A 7 -0.14 14.13 -22.32
CA THR A 7 -0.12 12.88 -23.10
C THR A 7 1.07 11.99 -22.77
N ILE A 8 2.27 12.57 -22.63
CA ILE A 8 3.48 11.82 -22.24
C ILE A 8 3.33 11.23 -20.83
N GLY A 9 2.81 12.01 -19.87
CA GLY A 9 2.56 11.52 -18.51
C GLY A 9 1.57 10.35 -18.47
N PHE A 10 0.49 10.44 -19.25
CA PHE A 10 -0.48 9.34 -19.38
C PHE A 10 0.14 8.09 -20.02
N ALA A 11 0.93 8.25 -21.08
CA ALA A 11 1.59 7.13 -21.75
C ALA A 11 2.59 6.42 -20.83
N LEU A 12 3.35 7.18 -20.03
CA LEU A 12 4.28 6.62 -19.04
C LEU A 12 3.55 5.83 -17.94
N ILE A 13 2.46 6.38 -17.41
CA ILE A 13 1.64 5.72 -16.40
C ILE A 13 1.06 4.40 -16.97
N ALA A 14 0.44 4.46 -18.15
CA ALA A 14 -0.13 3.29 -18.81
C ALA A 14 0.94 2.23 -19.15
N GLY A 15 2.09 2.66 -19.69
CA GLY A 15 3.21 1.76 -20.00
C GLY A 15 3.78 1.08 -18.76
N THR A 16 3.86 1.80 -17.64
CA THR A 16 4.31 1.22 -16.36
C THR A 16 3.31 0.19 -15.84
N PHE A 17 2.01 0.46 -15.94
CA PHE A 17 0.97 -0.52 -15.60
C PHE A 17 1.09 -1.80 -16.43
N LEU A 18 1.27 -1.68 -17.75
CA LEU A 18 1.48 -2.82 -18.64
C LEU A 18 2.76 -3.60 -18.31
N CYS A 19 3.85 -2.90 -17.98
CA CYS A 19 5.10 -3.53 -17.55
C CYS A 19 4.91 -4.35 -16.26
N VAL A 20 4.21 -3.80 -15.27
CA VAL A 20 3.89 -4.52 -14.02
C VAL A 20 3.02 -5.76 -14.31
N ILE A 21 2.02 -5.65 -15.20
CA ILE A 21 1.20 -6.79 -15.59
C ILE A 21 2.06 -7.88 -16.26
N TYR A 22 2.95 -7.51 -17.18
CA TYR A 22 3.87 -8.46 -17.81
C TYR A 22 4.75 -9.19 -16.76
N LEU A 23 5.29 -8.45 -15.79
CA LEU A 23 6.08 -9.03 -14.69
C LEU A 23 5.25 -10.02 -13.85
N ILE A 24 3.99 -9.70 -13.55
CA ILE A 24 3.09 -10.60 -12.82
C ILE A 24 2.84 -11.88 -13.61
N LEU A 25 2.54 -11.77 -14.90
CA LEU A 25 2.31 -12.94 -15.77
C LEU A 25 3.56 -13.84 -15.84
N LYS A 26 4.75 -13.24 -15.86
CA LYS A 26 6.02 -13.98 -15.78
C LYS A 26 6.16 -14.77 -14.47
N VAL A 27 5.82 -14.16 -13.33
CA VAL A 27 5.84 -14.85 -12.02
C VAL A 27 4.82 -15.99 -11.98
N LYS A 28 3.62 -15.74 -12.50
CA LYS A 28 2.57 -16.77 -12.59
C LYS A 28 3.02 -17.97 -13.43
N GLY A 29 3.81 -17.74 -14.48
CA GLY A 29 4.43 -18.81 -15.29
C GLY A 29 5.27 -19.79 -14.46
N TYR A 30 5.96 -19.32 -13.42
CA TYR A 30 6.77 -20.20 -12.56
C TYR A 30 5.92 -21.17 -11.72
N SER A 31 4.65 -20.83 -11.44
CA SER A 31 3.75 -21.72 -10.69
C SER A 31 3.23 -22.92 -11.49
N ALA A 32 3.45 -22.93 -12.81
CA ALA A 32 3.04 -24.02 -13.70
C ALA A 32 4.20 -24.96 -14.09
N MET A 33 5.42 -24.72 -13.57
CA MET A 33 6.58 -25.55 -13.89
C MET A 33 6.63 -26.82 -13.04
N ASP A 34 7.13 -27.90 -13.63
CA ASP A 34 7.36 -29.16 -12.93
C ASP A 34 8.68 -29.10 -12.15
N VAL A 35 8.57 -28.85 -10.84
CA VAL A 35 9.71 -28.60 -9.94
C VAL A 35 10.50 -29.89 -9.63
N GLY A 36 9.87 -31.06 -9.75
CA GLY A 36 10.50 -32.34 -9.38
C GLY A 36 11.65 -32.78 -10.28
N THR A 37 11.86 -32.11 -11.41
CA THR A 37 12.92 -32.45 -12.40
C THR A 37 14.09 -31.46 -12.38
N LEU A 38 14.04 -30.42 -11.53
CA LEU A 38 15.01 -29.34 -11.51
C LEU A 38 16.14 -29.63 -10.50
N SER A 39 17.37 -29.26 -10.85
CA SER A 39 18.49 -29.27 -9.91
C SER A 39 18.38 -28.14 -8.89
N ASP A 40 18.95 -28.32 -7.69
CA ASP A 40 18.92 -27.33 -6.60
C ASP A 40 19.46 -25.94 -7.03
N GLU A 41 20.48 -25.92 -7.90
CA GLU A 41 21.03 -24.68 -8.46
C GLU A 41 20.00 -23.91 -9.32
N LYS A 42 19.21 -24.62 -10.13
CA LYS A 42 18.14 -24.00 -10.93
C LYS A 42 17.00 -23.51 -10.05
N VAL A 43 16.66 -24.24 -8.99
CA VAL A 43 15.68 -23.82 -7.99
C VAL A 43 16.11 -22.51 -7.33
N ALA A 44 17.37 -22.40 -6.92
CA ALA A 44 17.93 -21.17 -6.35
C ALA A 44 17.87 -19.99 -7.35
N ALA A 45 18.21 -20.21 -8.62
CA ALA A 45 18.15 -19.19 -9.66
C ALA A 45 16.70 -18.70 -9.94
N ILE A 46 15.72 -19.60 -9.87
CA ILE A 46 14.30 -19.25 -10.01
C ILE A 46 13.84 -18.42 -8.80
N LYS A 47 14.19 -18.81 -7.58
CA LYS A 47 13.86 -18.04 -6.35
C LYS A 47 14.43 -16.62 -6.43
N GLU A 48 15.68 -16.48 -6.86
CA GLU A 48 16.31 -15.17 -7.06
C GLU A 48 15.58 -14.35 -8.15
N SER A 49 15.17 -15.00 -9.24
CA SER A 49 14.44 -14.35 -10.33
C SER A 49 13.04 -13.87 -9.91
N ILE A 50 12.31 -14.66 -9.10
CA ILE A 50 11.04 -14.24 -8.51
C ILE A 50 11.26 -13.04 -7.59
N ASN A 51 12.27 -13.09 -6.72
CA ASN A 51 12.60 -11.97 -5.84
C ASN A 51 12.90 -10.71 -6.66
N ARG A 52 13.69 -10.84 -7.74
CA ARG A 52 14.00 -9.76 -8.68
C ARG A 52 12.75 -9.11 -9.26
N ILE A 53 11.83 -9.92 -9.75
CA ILE A 53 10.59 -9.43 -10.33
C ILE A 53 9.74 -8.72 -9.28
N VAL A 54 9.63 -9.28 -8.07
CA VAL A 54 8.79 -8.72 -7.00
C VAL A 54 9.29 -7.36 -6.52
N TRP A 55 10.60 -7.19 -6.30
CA TRP A 55 11.11 -5.87 -5.89
C TRP A 55 11.04 -4.85 -7.05
N LEU A 56 11.28 -5.25 -8.29
CA LEU A 56 11.08 -4.37 -9.46
C LEU A 56 9.62 -3.92 -9.58
N SER A 57 8.67 -4.84 -9.45
CA SER A 57 7.24 -4.52 -9.42
C SER A 57 6.89 -3.60 -8.25
N GLY A 58 7.47 -3.81 -7.06
CA GLY A 58 7.31 -2.91 -5.92
C GLY A 58 7.79 -1.49 -6.21
N LEU A 59 8.96 -1.34 -6.82
CA LEU A 59 9.50 -0.04 -7.22
C LEU A 59 8.60 0.67 -8.25
N LEU A 60 8.12 -0.05 -9.27
CA LEU A 60 7.24 0.51 -10.29
C LEU A 60 5.86 0.89 -9.73
N ILE A 61 5.25 0.02 -8.92
CA ILE A 61 3.94 0.27 -8.30
C ILE A 61 4.05 1.45 -7.31
N GLY A 62 5.10 1.47 -6.48
CA GLY A 62 5.39 2.59 -5.59
C GLY A 62 5.59 3.88 -6.37
N GLY A 63 6.37 3.84 -7.46
CA GLY A 63 6.59 5.00 -8.33
C GLY A 63 5.31 5.55 -8.94
N LEU A 64 4.42 4.68 -9.42
CA LEU A 64 3.10 5.07 -9.90
C LEU A 64 2.26 5.72 -8.82
N MET A 65 2.18 5.10 -7.64
CA MET A 65 1.47 5.65 -6.50
C MET A 65 2.01 7.04 -6.12
N GLY A 66 3.33 7.18 -5.97
CA GLY A 66 3.99 8.43 -5.63
C GLY A 66 3.70 9.53 -6.66
N ALA A 67 3.83 9.23 -7.95
CA ALA A 67 3.54 10.18 -9.03
C ALA A 67 2.07 10.62 -9.06
N VAL A 68 1.13 9.68 -8.88
CA VAL A 68 -0.31 9.97 -8.86
C VAL A 68 -0.67 10.81 -7.63
N VAL A 69 -0.18 10.45 -6.44
CA VAL A 69 -0.42 11.20 -5.19
C VAL A 69 0.15 12.61 -5.26
N GLN A 70 1.35 12.78 -5.81
CA GLN A 70 1.99 14.08 -6.07
C GLN A 70 1.07 14.98 -6.90
N ARG A 71 0.61 14.47 -8.06
CA ARG A 71 -0.19 15.21 -9.04
C ARG A 71 -1.62 15.50 -8.61
N SER A 72 -2.24 14.57 -7.89
CA SER A 72 -3.65 14.64 -7.50
C SER A 72 -3.85 15.28 -6.13
N THR A 73 -2.78 15.49 -5.36
CA THR A 73 -2.87 15.93 -3.96
C THR A 73 -3.73 15.01 -3.09
N PHE A 74 -3.80 13.73 -3.45
CA PHE A 74 -4.63 12.75 -2.77
C PHE A 74 -4.15 12.52 -1.34
N CYS A 75 -5.03 12.78 -0.37
CA CYS A 75 -4.72 12.66 1.05
C CYS A 75 -6.01 12.41 1.82
N ILE A 76 -6.08 11.30 2.57
CA ILE A 76 -7.28 10.96 3.35
C ILE A 76 -7.50 11.98 4.48
N ALA A 77 -6.42 12.52 5.06
CA ALA A 77 -6.49 13.53 6.10
C ALA A 77 -7.15 14.83 5.58
N ALA A 78 -6.78 15.24 4.37
CA ALA A 78 -7.39 16.40 3.72
C ALA A 78 -8.86 16.12 3.36
N ALA A 79 -9.21 14.90 2.94
CA ALA A 79 -10.59 14.52 2.72
C ALA A 79 -11.43 14.64 4.00
N CYS A 80 -10.95 14.12 5.14
CA CYS A 80 -11.61 14.27 6.44
C CYS A 80 -11.77 15.74 6.85
N HIS A 81 -10.71 16.54 6.69
CA HIS A 81 -10.73 17.96 7.04
C HIS A 81 -11.70 18.78 6.15
N ASN A 82 -11.74 18.50 4.85
CA ASN A 82 -12.59 19.21 3.90
C ASN A 82 -14.08 18.91 4.10
N ILE A 83 -14.44 17.70 4.55
CA ILE A 83 -15.83 17.38 4.93
C ILE A 83 -16.33 18.37 5.99
N ILE A 84 -15.51 18.62 7.02
CA ILE A 84 -15.92 19.41 8.19
C ILE A 84 -15.80 20.91 7.92
N THR A 85 -14.73 21.34 7.25
CA THR A 85 -14.37 22.76 7.15
C THR A 85 -15.03 23.44 5.96
N THR A 86 -15.06 22.78 4.81
CA THR A 86 -15.50 23.36 3.53
C THR A 86 -16.70 22.66 2.92
N ASN A 87 -17.20 21.59 3.54
CA ASN A 87 -18.21 20.68 2.99
C ASN A 87 -17.84 20.15 1.58
N ASP A 88 -16.55 20.12 1.22
CA ASP A 88 -16.09 19.61 -0.06
C ASP A 88 -15.81 18.10 0.01
N LEU A 89 -16.69 17.35 -0.64
CA LEU A 89 -16.61 15.88 -0.72
C LEU A 89 -15.82 15.38 -1.93
N THR A 90 -15.15 16.25 -2.69
CA THR A 90 -14.41 15.86 -3.91
C THR A 90 -13.34 14.82 -3.63
N GLN A 91 -12.48 15.06 -2.64
CA GLN A 91 -11.42 14.12 -2.26
C GLN A 91 -11.98 12.84 -1.64
N THR A 92 -13.06 12.96 -0.85
CA THR A 92 -13.77 11.83 -0.26
C THR A 92 -14.34 10.89 -1.33
N ARG A 93 -14.89 11.45 -2.42
CA ARG A 93 -15.34 10.66 -3.58
C ARG A 93 -14.19 10.04 -4.36
N ALA A 94 -13.05 10.73 -4.48
CA ALA A 94 -11.85 10.12 -5.06
C ALA A 94 -11.35 8.94 -4.23
N TYR A 95 -11.43 9.04 -2.89
CA TYR A 95 -11.13 7.93 -2.00
C TYR A 95 -12.15 6.79 -2.15
N ALA A 96 -13.45 7.10 -2.25
CA ALA A 96 -14.49 6.11 -2.54
C ALA A 96 -14.24 5.35 -3.85
N MET A 97 -13.76 6.03 -4.89
CA MET A 97 -13.38 5.40 -6.15
C MET A 97 -12.16 4.49 -6.01
N ALA A 98 -11.12 4.94 -5.28
CA ALA A 98 -9.97 4.09 -4.97
C ALA A 98 -10.39 2.84 -4.21
N LEU A 99 -11.28 3.00 -3.22
CA LEU A 99 -11.84 1.91 -2.43
C LEU A 99 -12.67 0.95 -3.28
N LEU A 100 -13.53 1.46 -4.16
CA LEU A 100 -14.33 0.64 -5.07
C LEU A 100 -13.44 -0.22 -5.97
N VAL A 101 -12.44 0.38 -6.62
CA VAL A 101 -11.51 -0.33 -7.51
C VAL A 101 -10.68 -1.34 -6.72
N ALA A 102 -10.20 -0.98 -5.53
CA ALA A 102 -9.44 -1.88 -4.67
C ALA A 102 -10.28 -3.08 -4.20
N ILE A 103 -11.50 -2.86 -3.70
CA ILE A 103 -12.39 -3.93 -3.24
C ILE A 103 -12.75 -4.84 -4.42
N LEU A 104 -13.30 -4.30 -5.51
CA LEU A 104 -13.72 -5.12 -6.65
C LEU A 104 -12.53 -5.87 -7.26
N GLY A 105 -11.40 -5.20 -7.49
CA GLY A 105 -10.22 -5.82 -8.07
C GLY A 105 -9.63 -6.92 -7.19
N THR A 106 -9.55 -6.70 -5.88
CA THR A 106 -9.04 -7.74 -4.95
C THR A 106 -9.96 -8.94 -4.84
N GLN A 107 -11.28 -8.71 -4.85
CA GLN A 107 -12.26 -9.79 -4.80
C GLN A 107 -12.29 -10.60 -6.09
N ILE A 108 -12.12 -9.97 -7.25
CA ILE A 108 -11.96 -10.66 -8.53
C ILE A 108 -10.72 -11.57 -8.48
N LEU A 109 -9.58 -11.04 -8.02
CA LEU A 109 -8.34 -11.82 -7.87
C LEU A 109 -8.50 -13.00 -6.89
N TYR A 110 -9.25 -12.81 -5.81
CA TYR A 110 -9.58 -13.86 -4.85
C TYR A 110 -10.46 -14.94 -5.49
N SER A 111 -11.50 -14.57 -6.25
CA SER A 111 -12.38 -15.53 -6.92
C SER A 111 -11.68 -16.35 -8.00
N PHE A 112 -10.65 -15.81 -8.66
CA PHE A 112 -9.84 -16.54 -9.64
C PHE A 112 -8.77 -17.43 -8.99
N GLY A 113 -8.59 -17.38 -7.66
CA GLY A 113 -7.54 -18.15 -6.97
C GLY A 113 -6.12 -17.66 -7.26
N ASP A 114 -5.99 -16.41 -7.72
CA ASP A 114 -4.71 -15.75 -7.99
C ASP A 114 -4.10 -15.16 -6.71
N VAL A 115 -4.94 -14.77 -5.75
CA VAL A 115 -4.52 -14.22 -4.45
C VAL A 115 -5.32 -14.90 -3.35
N ASP A 116 -4.65 -15.51 -2.37
CA ASP A 116 -5.31 -16.03 -1.17
C ASP A 116 -5.30 -14.97 -0.05
N ILE A 117 -6.40 -14.23 0.08
CA ILE A 117 -6.54 -13.15 1.07
C ILE A 117 -6.62 -13.72 2.50
N SER A 118 -7.07 -14.97 2.67
CA SER A 118 -7.18 -15.60 3.99
C SER A 118 -5.82 -15.79 4.68
N ARG A 119 -4.76 -15.92 3.88
CA ARG A 119 -3.38 -16.01 4.35
C ARG A 119 -2.75 -14.65 4.63
N SER A 120 -3.41 -13.55 4.29
CA SER A 120 -2.86 -12.21 4.55
C SER A 120 -2.77 -11.88 6.04
N SER A 121 -1.82 -11.03 6.41
CA SER A 121 -1.69 -10.55 7.81
C SER A 121 -2.87 -9.69 8.25
N PHE A 122 -3.69 -9.18 7.32
CA PHE A 122 -4.80 -8.26 7.63
C PHE A 122 -6.05 -8.98 8.16
N ILE A 123 -6.18 -10.28 7.92
CA ILE A 123 -7.34 -11.08 8.32
C ILE A 123 -6.94 -12.13 9.37
N SER A 124 -5.71 -12.04 9.89
CA SER A 124 -5.14 -13.01 10.83
C SER A 124 -5.80 -12.92 12.21
N SER A 125 -6.10 -14.06 12.82
CA SER A 125 -6.60 -14.19 14.19
C SER A 125 -5.45 -14.12 15.21
N PRO A 126 -5.64 -13.56 16.42
CA PRO A 126 -6.89 -13.06 17.02
C PRO A 126 -7.20 -11.58 16.75
N PHE A 127 -8.45 -11.16 16.99
CA PHE A 127 -8.91 -9.77 16.75
C PHE A 127 -8.62 -8.86 17.95
N THR A 128 -7.63 -7.98 17.78
CA THR A 128 -7.14 -7.02 18.79
C THR A 128 -7.87 -5.68 18.69
N TRP A 129 -9.17 -5.67 19.00
CA TRP A 129 -10.06 -4.51 18.82
C TRP A 129 -9.56 -3.24 19.53
N LEU A 130 -9.03 -3.37 20.75
CA LEU A 130 -8.51 -2.24 21.50
C LEU A 130 -7.30 -1.60 20.80
N ALA A 131 -6.44 -2.43 20.19
CA ALA A 131 -5.29 -1.95 19.42
C ALA A 131 -5.73 -1.13 18.20
N TYR A 132 -6.81 -1.53 17.53
CA TYR A 132 -7.36 -0.79 16.39
C TYR A 132 -7.94 0.57 16.81
N ILE A 133 -8.67 0.63 17.92
CA ILE A 133 -9.27 1.89 18.41
C ILE A 133 -8.19 2.83 18.92
N VAL A 134 -7.36 2.37 19.86
CA VAL A 134 -6.32 3.21 20.49
C VAL A 134 -5.26 3.60 19.46
N GLY A 135 -4.79 2.64 18.66
CA GLY A 135 -3.82 2.90 17.60
C GLY A 135 -4.38 3.83 16.52
N GLY A 136 -5.63 3.63 16.10
CA GLY A 136 -6.31 4.49 15.14
C GLY A 136 -6.50 5.92 15.66
N PHE A 137 -6.84 6.09 16.93
CA PHE A 137 -6.96 7.40 17.58
C PHE A 137 -5.62 8.12 17.65
N ILE A 138 -4.57 7.46 18.17
CA ILE A 138 -3.21 8.04 18.25
C ILE A 138 -2.69 8.38 16.85
N PHE A 139 -2.92 7.51 15.86
CA PHE A 139 -2.56 7.77 14.48
C PHE A 139 -3.31 8.98 13.90
N GLY A 140 -4.61 9.13 14.19
CA GLY A 140 -5.40 10.29 13.80
C GLY A 140 -4.86 11.60 14.40
N VAL A 141 -4.55 11.62 15.69
CA VAL A 141 -3.91 12.75 16.37
C VAL A 141 -2.55 13.08 15.72
N GLY A 142 -1.74 12.04 15.45
CA GLY A 142 -0.46 12.18 14.77
C GLY A 142 -0.57 12.77 13.36
N ILE A 143 -1.60 12.40 12.59
CA ILE A 143 -1.88 12.98 11.27
C ILE A 143 -2.14 14.49 11.35
N VAL A 144 -2.86 14.95 12.39
CA VAL A 144 -3.16 16.38 12.58
C VAL A 144 -1.87 17.15 12.85
N PHE A 145 -1.03 16.68 13.76
CA PHE A 145 0.26 17.32 14.07
C PHE A 145 1.27 17.20 12.92
N GLY A 146 1.29 16.07 12.23
CA GLY A 146 2.20 15.80 11.12
C GLY A 146 1.82 16.51 9.81
N GLY A 147 0.60 17.06 9.73
CA GLY A 147 0.12 17.80 8.56
C GLY A 147 -0.07 16.94 7.30
N GLY A 148 -0.39 15.65 7.45
CA GLY A 148 -0.63 14.75 6.32
C GLY A 148 -0.78 13.27 6.70
N CYS A 149 -1.36 12.48 5.80
CA CYS A 149 -1.39 11.01 5.94
C CYS A 149 -0.06 10.37 5.54
N ALA A 150 0.17 9.12 5.95
CA ALA A 150 1.42 8.38 5.74
C ALA A 150 1.97 8.45 4.29
N SER A 151 1.11 8.21 3.30
CA SER A 151 1.51 8.33 1.88
C SER A 151 1.88 9.76 1.47
N ARG A 152 1.16 10.76 1.99
CA ARG A 152 1.32 12.17 1.61
C ARG A 152 2.56 12.78 2.23
N ILE A 153 2.89 12.43 3.48
CA ILE A 153 4.11 12.92 4.13
C ILE A 153 5.35 12.40 3.39
N LEU A 154 5.34 11.13 2.94
CA LEU A 154 6.43 10.53 2.16
C LEU A 154 6.61 11.24 0.81
N VAL A 155 5.51 11.52 0.11
CA VAL A 155 5.52 12.31 -1.14
C VAL A 155 6.01 13.75 -0.91
N ARG A 156 5.56 14.41 0.16
CA ARG A 156 6.00 15.78 0.49
C ARG A 156 7.50 15.86 0.81
N ALA A 157 8.05 14.84 1.46
CA ALA A 157 9.48 14.75 1.70
C ALA A 157 10.25 14.71 0.36
N ALA A 158 9.77 13.93 -0.62
CA ALA A 158 10.34 13.86 -1.96
C ALA A 158 10.10 15.14 -2.81
N GLU A 159 9.09 15.94 -2.51
CA GLU A 159 8.85 17.25 -3.13
C GLU A 159 9.83 18.35 -2.62
N GLY A 160 10.64 18.06 -1.59
CA GLY A 160 11.58 19.01 -0.98
C GLY A 160 11.04 19.71 0.28
N ASN A 161 9.93 19.23 0.85
CA ASN A 161 9.40 19.80 2.10
C ASN A 161 10.14 19.28 3.33
N LEU A 162 10.95 20.13 3.97
CA LEU A 162 11.73 19.77 5.17
C LEU A 162 10.83 19.39 6.36
N GLY A 163 9.70 20.06 6.53
CA GLY A 163 8.72 19.68 7.55
C GLY A 163 8.14 18.27 7.30
N GLY A 164 7.82 17.98 6.04
CA GLY A 164 7.40 16.64 5.61
C GLY A 164 8.47 15.57 5.86
N LEU A 165 9.74 15.89 5.61
CA LEU A 165 10.86 15.00 5.89
C LEU A 165 10.98 14.67 7.38
N VAL A 166 10.91 15.68 8.27
CA VAL A 166 10.93 15.46 9.72
C VAL A 166 9.75 14.59 10.17
N THR A 167 8.54 14.88 9.67
CA THR A 167 7.35 14.07 9.99
C THR A 167 7.50 12.62 9.50
N VAL A 168 8.04 12.39 8.31
CA VAL A 168 8.30 11.04 7.78
C VAL A 168 9.30 10.29 8.64
N MET A 169 10.39 10.94 9.05
CA MET A 169 11.39 10.32 9.92
C MET A 169 10.79 9.96 11.29
N ALA A 170 10.01 10.86 11.89
CA ALA A 170 9.30 10.57 13.13
C ALA A 170 8.30 9.41 12.97
N PHE A 171 7.59 9.36 11.84
CA PHE A 171 6.66 8.27 11.51
C PHE A 171 7.38 6.92 11.38
N ILE A 172 8.50 6.87 10.64
CA ILE A 172 9.35 5.69 10.46
C ILE A 172 9.88 5.17 11.80
N LEU A 173 10.41 6.07 12.64
CA LEU A 173 10.97 5.70 13.93
C LEU A 173 9.89 5.18 14.88
N SER A 174 8.74 5.84 14.92
CA SER A 174 7.61 5.43 15.77
C SER A 174 7.00 4.10 15.32
N SER A 175 6.84 3.88 14.00
CA SER A 175 6.33 2.61 13.48
C SER A 175 7.32 1.47 13.71
N GLY A 176 8.62 1.69 13.48
CA GLY A 176 9.68 0.72 13.79
C GLY A 176 9.75 0.39 15.28
N ALA A 177 9.68 1.40 16.17
CA ALA A 177 9.66 1.20 17.61
C ALA A 177 8.47 0.35 18.07
N THR A 178 7.30 0.54 17.44
CA THR A 178 6.06 -0.17 17.79
C THR A 178 6.02 -1.59 17.24
N LEU A 179 6.69 -1.84 16.11
CA LEU A 179 6.78 -3.17 15.51
C LEU A 179 7.82 -4.06 16.22
N TRP A 180 9.02 -3.55 16.48
CA TRP A 180 10.15 -4.36 16.98
C TRP A 180 10.98 -3.70 18.09
N GLY A 181 10.66 -2.47 18.49
CA GLY A 181 11.44 -1.72 19.48
C GLY A 181 10.82 -1.65 20.87
N ILE A 182 11.17 -0.60 21.61
CA ILE A 182 10.77 -0.40 23.02
C ILE A 182 9.24 -0.40 23.22
N THR A 183 8.50 0.23 22.31
CA THR A 183 7.03 0.32 22.43
C THR A 183 6.32 -0.96 21.99
N ALA A 184 7.04 -1.91 21.36
CA ALA A 184 6.46 -3.20 20.97
C ALA A 184 6.01 -4.00 22.18
N ARG A 185 6.78 -4.01 23.27
CA ARG A 185 6.40 -4.72 24.50
C ARG A 185 5.15 -4.10 25.14
N PHE A 186 5.08 -2.77 25.17
CA PHE A 186 3.89 -2.08 25.66
C PHE A 186 2.65 -2.40 24.81
N ARG A 187 2.79 -2.41 23.47
CA ARG A 187 1.72 -2.80 22.55
C ARG A 187 1.21 -4.22 22.86
N ILE A 188 2.12 -5.18 22.94
CA ILE A 188 1.77 -6.59 23.12
C ILE A 188 1.17 -6.83 24.51
N ASP A 189 1.82 -6.33 25.57
CA ASP A 189 1.45 -6.65 26.96
C ASP A 189 0.17 -5.90 27.42
N TYR A 190 -0.04 -4.67 26.98
CA TYR A 190 -1.11 -3.81 27.51
C TYR A 190 -2.21 -3.45 26.50
N ILE A 191 -1.90 -3.41 25.20
CA ILE A 191 -2.86 -2.98 24.18
C ILE A 191 -3.50 -4.18 23.48
N GLU A 192 -2.72 -5.24 23.23
CA GLU A 192 -3.17 -6.45 22.53
C GLU A 192 -3.69 -7.54 23.48
N PHE A 193 -3.72 -7.29 24.79
CA PHE A 193 -4.22 -8.25 25.77
C PHE A 193 -5.70 -8.62 25.58
N LEU A 194 -6.53 -7.64 25.22
CA LEU A 194 -7.95 -7.86 24.96
C LEU A 194 -8.16 -8.33 23.53
N THR A 195 -8.25 -9.65 23.37
CA THR A 195 -8.50 -10.30 22.08
C THR A 195 -9.90 -10.89 22.01
N LEU A 196 -10.54 -10.78 20.85
CA LEU A 196 -11.69 -11.60 20.49
C LEU A 196 -11.21 -12.73 19.58
N ASN A 197 -11.56 -13.97 19.94
CA ASN A 197 -11.24 -15.14 19.14
C ASN A 197 -12.22 -15.24 17.96
N LEU A 198 -12.05 -14.35 16.99
CA LEU A 198 -12.69 -14.46 15.68
C LEU A 198 -11.80 -15.35 14.82
N GLN A 199 -12.31 -16.50 14.37
CA GLN A 199 -11.57 -17.38 13.47
C GLN A 199 -11.24 -16.72 12.14
N ASN A 200 -12.05 -15.75 11.70
CA ASN A 200 -11.82 -14.97 10.49
C ASN A 200 -12.36 -13.55 10.65
N GLN A 201 -11.56 -12.54 10.28
CA GLN A 201 -11.94 -11.11 10.35
C GLN A 201 -12.56 -10.59 9.04
N TYR A 202 -12.77 -11.47 8.06
CA TYR A 202 -13.34 -11.12 6.77
C TYR A 202 -14.86 -10.96 6.87
N LEU A 203 -15.38 -9.78 6.54
CA LEU A 203 -16.79 -9.44 6.72
C LEU A 203 -17.77 -10.48 6.11
N PRO A 204 -17.56 -10.99 4.88
CA PRO A 204 -18.37 -12.08 4.36
C PRO A 204 -18.34 -13.39 5.13
N ASN A 205 -17.25 -13.68 5.85
CA ASN A 205 -17.15 -14.89 6.66
C ASN A 205 -17.78 -14.69 8.04
N LEU A 206 -17.96 -13.44 8.49
CA LEU A 206 -18.69 -13.12 9.72
C LEU A 206 -20.21 -13.25 9.53
N ILE A 207 -20.70 -12.99 8.32
CA ILE A 207 -22.13 -13.08 7.97
C ILE A 207 -22.34 -14.34 7.12
N SER A 208 -22.20 -15.52 7.73
CA SER A 208 -22.29 -16.82 7.05
C SER A 208 -23.62 -17.08 6.34
N ALA A 209 -24.68 -16.34 6.68
CA ALA A 209 -26.00 -16.43 6.06
C ALA A 209 -26.09 -15.74 4.68
N VAL A 210 -25.13 -14.90 4.31
CA VAL A 210 -25.17 -14.11 3.08
C VAL A 210 -23.99 -14.47 2.17
N PRO A 211 -24.24 -14.79 0.89
CA PRO A 211 -23.16 -15.03 -0.06
C PRO A 211 -22.22 -13.83 -0.16
N SER A 212 -20.91 -14.09 -0.18
CA SER A 212 -19.88 -13.05 -0.21
C SER A 212 -20.03 -12.04 -1.35
N TRP A 213 -20.41 -12.52 -2.53
CA TRP A 213 -20.64 -11.69 -3.70
C TRP A 213 -21.76 -10.65 -3.49
N LEU A 214 -22.79 -10.97 -2.69
CA LEU A 214 -23.91 -10.07 -2.44
C LEU A 214 -23.48 -8.90 -1.53
N ILE A 215 -22.64 -9.17 -0.53
CA ILE A 215 -22.04 -8.13 0.32
C ILE A 215 -21.14 -7.22 -0.50
N ILE A 216 -20.32 -7.79 -1.38
CA ILE A 216 -19.41 -7.02 -2.25
C ILE A 216 -20.21 -6.13 -3.22
N ILE A 217 -21.27 -6.67 -3.84
CA ILE A 217 -22.16 -5.89 -4.71
C ILE A 217 -22.86 -4.79 -3.91
N ALA A 218 -23.37 -5.08 -2.70
CA ALA A 218 -24.03 -4.07 -1.88
C ALA A 218 -23.08 -2.90 -1.54
N VAL A 219 -21.86 -3.20 -1.08
CA VAL A 219 -20.83 -2.18 -0.82
C VAL A 219 -20.48 -1.42 -2.10
N GLY A 220 -20.32 -2.11 -3.22
CA GLY A 220 -20.05 -1.51 -4.52
C GLY A 220 -21.15 -0.54 -4.96
N ILE A 221 -22.41 -0.93 -4.83
CA ILE A 221 -23.58 -0.11 -5.15
C ILE A 221 -23.63 1.12 -4.25
N ILE A 222 -23.41 0.97 -2.93
CA ILE A 222 -23.37 2.10 -1.99
C ILE A 222 -22.31 3.13 -2.41
N LEU A 223 -21.10 2.67 -2.74
CA LEU A 223 -20.01 3.55 -3.21
C LEU A 223 -20.36 4.22 -4.54
N ILE A 224 -20.95 3.49 -5.49
CA ILE A 224 -21.38 4.05 -6.78
C ILE A 224 -22.45 5.11 -6.59
N ILE A 225 -23.49 4.85 -5.78
CA ILE A 225 -24.54 5.82 -5.47
C ILE A 225 -23.94 7.08 -4.82
N PHE A 226 -23.03 6.91 -3.85
CA PHE A 226 -22.34 8.03 -3.20
C PHE A 226 -21.53 8.90 -4.20
N MET A 227 -20.94 8.27 -5.22
CA MET A 227 -20.24 8.99 -6.29
C MET A 227 -21.19 9.67 -7.29
N LEU A 228 -22.32 9.06 -7.61
CA LEU A 228 -23.31 9.59 -8.57
C LEU A 228 -24.14 10.74 -7.99
N THR A 229 -24.36 10.75 -6.68
CA THR A 229 -25.04 11.85 -5.94
C THR A 229 -24.23 13.15 -5.90
N ALA A 230 -23.03 13.19 -6.49
CA ALA A 230 -22.24 14.39 -6.60
C ALA A 230 -22.96 15.50 -7.40
N PRO A 231 -22.93 16.76 -6.92
CA PRO A 231 -23.50 17.91 -7.65
C PRO A 231 -22.96 18.01 -9.08
N LYS A 232 -23.80 18.44 -10.04
CA LYS A 232 -23.43 18.51 -11.46
C LYS A 232 -22.21 19.41 -11.75
N GLY A 233 -21.97 20.41 -10.91
CA GLY A 233 -20.81 21.32 -11.00
C GLY A 233 -19.62 20.97 -10.10
N SER A 234 -19.67 19.84 -9.37
CA SER A 234 -18.57 19.48 -8.47
C SER A 234 -17.30 19.12 -9.25
N PRO A 235 -16.09 19.50 -8.76
CA PRO A 235 -14.82 19.10 -9.37
C PRO A 235 -14.67 17.58 -9.53
N TRP A 236 -15.41 16.80 -8.73
CA TRP A 236 -15.51 15.34 -8.87
C TRP A 236 -15.93 14.88 -10.26
N ARG A 237 -16.86 15.56 -10.92
CA ARG A 237 -17.34 15.16 -12.25
C ARG A 237 -16.34 15.43 -13.37
N GLY A 238 -15.24 16.14 -13.08
CA GLY A 238 -14.11 16.24 -13.99
C GLY A 238 -13.31 14.93 -14.05
N TRP A 239 -12.50 14.74 -15.10
CA TRP A 239 -11.72 13.50 -15.29
C TRP A 239 -10.61 13.29 -14.24
N ARG A 240 -10.12 14.37 -13.63
CA ARG A 240 -8.90 14.34 -12.80
C ARG A 240 -9.05 13.53 -11.50
N TRP A 241 -10.13 13.71 -10.77
CA TRP A 241 -10.34 13.09 -9.46
C TRP A 241 -10.76 11.61 -9.53
N PRO A 242 -11.72 11.23 -10.38
CA PRO A 242 -12.08 9.82 -10.56
C PRO A 242 -10.91 9.00 -11.10
N LEU A 243 -10.15 9.55 -12.06
CA LEU A 243 -8.97 8.88 -12.59
C LEU A 243 -7.88 8.72 -11.52
N ALA A 244 -7.63 9.74 -10.68
CA ALA A 244 -6.66 9.61 -9.60
C ALA A 244 -7.07 8.52 -8.61
N GLY A 245 -8.35 8.48 -8.22
CA GLY A 245 -8.89 7.42 -7.38
C GLY A 245 -8.75 6.04 -8.03
N ALA A 246 -9.12 5.91 -9.29
CA ALA A 246 -9.01 4.65 -10.04
C ALA A 246 -7.55 4.18 -10.18
N ALA A 247 -6.62 5.09 -10.49
CA ALA A 247 -5.20 4.78 -10.62
C ALA A 247 -4.61 4.31 -9.28
N ILE A 248 -4.96 4.98 -8.17
CA ILE A 248 -4.55 4.54 -6.82
C ILE A 248 -5.15 3.17 -6.50
N GLY A 249 -6.44 2.95 -6.75
CA GLY A 249 -7.07 1.65 -6.57
C GLY A 249 -6.39 0.54 -7.39
N LEU A 250 -6.02 0.83 -8.65
CA LEU A 250 -5.28 -0.11 -9.49
C LEU A 250 -3.90 -0.46 -8.94
N THR A 251 -3.17 0.50 -8.35
CA THR A 251 -1.88 0.19 -7.69
C THR A 251 -2.05 -0.77 -6.52
N VAL A 252 -3.14 -0.65 -5.76
CA VAL A 252 -3.50 -1.58 -4.66
C VAL A 252 -3.80 -2.97 -5.20
N VAL A 253 -4.57 -3.08 -6.29
CA VAL A 253 -4.90 -4.35 -6.95
C VAL A 253 -3.63 -5.04 -7.48
N LEU A 254 -2.75 -4.29 -8.15
CA LEU A 254 -1.49 -4.83 -8.67
C LEU A 254 -0.54 -5.28 -7.56
N ALA A 255 -0.49 -4.54 -6.45
CA ALA A 255 0.27 -4.93 -5.27
C ALA A 255 -0.24 -6.26 -4.69
N TRP A 256 -1.56 -6.45 -4.61
CA TRP A 256 -2.13 -7.73 -4.22
C TRP A 256 -1.78 -8.85 -5.21
N TRP A 257 -1.90 -8.58 -6.50
CA TRP A 257 -1.70 -9.59 -7.54
C TRP A 257 -0.25 -10.10 -7.60
N ILE A 258 0.74 -9.20 -7.58
CA ILE A 258 2.15 -9.62 -7.60
C ILE A 258 2.54 -10.40 -6.34
N ASN A 259 2.10 -9.95 -5.16
CA ASN A 259 2.42 -10.64 -3.91
C ASN A 259 1.69 -11.99 -3.81
N GLY A 260 0.44 -12.08 -4.27
CA GLY A 260 -0.28 -13.36 -4.33
C GLY A 260 0.31 -14.35 -5.33
N ALA A 261 0.68 -13.89 -6.53
CA ALA A 261 1.34 -14.72 -7.52
C ALA A 261 2.72 -15.20 -7.03
N ALA A 262 3.50 -14.32 -6.40
CA ALA A 262 4.79 -14.67 -5.82
C ALA A 262 4.66 -15.65 -4.66
N TYR A 263 3.66 -15.47 -3.78
CA TYR A 263 3.36 -16.40 -2.69
C TYR A 263 3.06 -17.81 -3.22
N LYS A 264 2.19 -17.91 -4.23
CA LYS A 264 1.82 -19.19 -4.84
C LYS A 264 3.00 -19.86 -5.54
N ALA A 265 3.78 -19.09 -6.32
CA ALA A 265 4.97 -19.61 -6.97
C ALA A 265 6.01 -20.09 -5.95
N MET A 266 6.24 -19.33 -4.88
CA MET A 266 7.22 -19.70 -3.86
C MET A 266 6.78 -20.95 -3.08
N MET A 267 5.50 -21.06 -2.69
CA MET A 267 4.99 -22.28 -2.04
C MET A 267 5.09 -23.52 -2.92
N HIS A 268 4.98 -23.37 -4.24
CA HIS A 268 5.14 -24.48 -5.19
C HIS A 268 6.61 -24.90 -5.34
N ILE A 269 7.53 -23.94 -5.35
CA ILE A 269 8.96 -24.18 -5.54
C ILE A 269 9.63 -24.67 -4.26
N ASP A 270 9.18 -24.22 -3.09
CA ASP A 270 9.81 -24.50 -1.80
C ASP A 270 9.33 -25.81 -1.11
N GLN A 271 8.64 -26.69 -1.84
CA GLN A 271 8.11 -27.94 -1.28
C GLN A 271 9.20 -28.92 -0.82
N PHE A 272 10.44 -28.77 -1.28
CA PHE A 272 11.51 -29.76 -1.10
C PHE A 272 12.76 -29.24 -0.35
N THR A 273 12.83 -27.96 0.04
CA THR A 273 14.00 -27.44 0.76
C THR A 273 13.90 -27.77 2.26
N PHE A 274 15.04 -28.05 2.91
CA PHE A 274 15.20 -28.39 4.34
C PHE A 274 14.53 -27.43 5.36
N SER A 275 14.06 -26.26 4.93
CA SER A 275 13.24 -25.32 5.72
C SER A 275 11.75 -25.68 5.79
N GLY A 276 11.24 -26.53 4.90
CA GLY A 276 9.84 -26.97 4.86
C GLY A 276 8.84 -25.88 4.44
N PRO A 277 7.64 -26.27 3.96
CA PRO A 277 6.54 -25.35 3.66
C PRO A 277 6.00 -24.59 4.89
N ASP A 278 6.41 -25.03 6.08
CA ASP A 278 5.98 -24.52 7.37
C ASP A 278 7.01 -23.58 8.03
N ASP A 279 8.10 -23.19 7.36
CA ASP A 279 9.04 -22.19 7.91
C ASP A 279 8.29 -20.87 8.17
N PRO A 280 8.12 -20.48 9.45
CA PRO A 280 7.36 -19.28 9.79
C PRO A 280 7.99 -18.02 9.19
N MET A 281 9.30 -18.00 8.89
CA MET A 281 9.97 -16.83 8.31
C MET A 281 9.71 -16.69 6.80
N LEU A 282 9.74 -17.78 6.04
CA LEU A 282 9.44 -17.77 4.61
C LEU A 282 7.97 -17.42 4.36
N LEU A 283 7.06 -18.02 5.14
CA LEU A 283 5.63 -17.68 5.09
C LEU A 283 5.37 -16.22 5.45
N GLN A 284 6.13 -15.62 6.39
CA GLN A 284 5.95 -14.21 6.75
C GLN A 284 6.44 -13.22 5.68
N ARG A 285 7.52 -13.54 4.96
CA ARG A 285 8.05 -12.68 3.89
C ARG A 285 7.09 -12.61 2.71
N TRP A 286 6.69 -13.77 2.20
CA TRP A 286 5.92 -13.93 0.97
C TRP A 286 4.41 -13.80 1.15
N ARG A 287 3.95 -13.65 2.40
CA ARG A 287 2.53 -13.46 2.71
C ARG A 287 1.88 -12.41 1.81
N PRO A 288 0.70 -12.70 1.23
CA PRO A 288 -0.01 -11.76 0.37
C PRO A 288 -0.27 -10.44 1.11
N LYS A 289 0.26 -9.36 0.56
CA LYS A 289 0.19 -8.00 1.10
C LYS A 289 -0.11 -7.04 -0.04
N SER A 290 -0.68 -5.90 0.32
CA SER A 290 -0.89 -4.78 -0.60
C SER A 290 -0.04 -3.58 -0.22
N LEU A 291 -0.28 -2.47 -0.92
CA LEU A 291 0.36 -1.21 -0.63
C LEU A 291 -0.01 -0.73 0.78
N THR A 292 1.01 -0.53 1.60
CA THR A 292 0.92 0.02 2.96
C THR A 292 2.18 0.85 3.22
N PHE A 293 2.19 1.63 4.30
CA PHE A 293 3.26 2.61 4.56
C PHE A 293 3.94 2.35 5.91
N ALA A 294 3.19 2.20 7.00
CA ALA A 294 3.77 2.11 8.35
C ALA A 294 4.87 1.04 8.51
N ARG A 295 4.59 -0.20 8.07
CA ARG A 295 5.55 -1.32 8.14
C ARG A 295 6.63 -1.23 7.06
N PRO A 296 6.30 -0.99 5.76
CA PRO A 296 7.31 -0.81 4.72
C PRO A 296 8.31 0.30 4.99
N ASP A 297 7.85 1.45 5.48
CA ASP A 297 8.71 2.60 5.81
C ASP A 297 9.69 2.23 6.93
N ALA A 298 9.22 1.49 7.95
CA ALA A 298 10.08 0.96 9.01
C ALA A 298 11.05 -0.13 8.51
N GLU A 299 10.59 -1.05 7.65
CA GLU A 299 11.44 -2.09 7.04
C GLU A 299 12.53 -1.46 6.17
N ALA A 300 12.21 -0.40 5.42
CA ALA A 300 13.18 0.33 4.60
C ALA A 300 14.27 0.99 5.46
N PHE A 301 13.89 1.61 6.58
CA PHE A 301 14.85 2.18 7.52
C PHE A 301 15.69 1.10 8.22
N ARG A 302 15.07 0.00 8.63
CA ARG A 302 15.76 -1.16 9.22
C ARG A 302 16.79 -1.73 8.24
N TYR A 303 16.43 -1.86 6.96
CA TYR A 303 17.33 -2.33 5.91
C TYR A 303 18.55 -1.44 5.72
N ILE A 304 18.40 -0.11 5.83
CA ILE A 304 19.52 0.83 5.75
C ILE A 304 20.50 0.62 6.91
N ILE A 305 19.98 0.39 8.13
CA ILE A 305 20.82 0.21 9.33
C ILE A 305 21.44 -1.19 9.40
N LEU A 306 20.67 -2.22 9.06
CA LEU A 306 21.02 -3.64 9.24
C LEU A 306 21.29 -4.35 7.91
N TYR A 307 21.82 -3.64 6.92
CA TYR A 307 22.00 -4.14 5.55
C TYR A 307 22.65 -5.53 5.47
N THR A 308 23.67 -5.79 6.29
CA THR A 308 24.40 -7.07 6.31
C THR A 308 23.63 -8.22 6.97
N GLY A 309 22.60 -7.93 7.77
CA GLY A 309 21.77 -8.91 8.48
C GLY A 309 20.42 -9.18 7.82
N GLU A 310 20.03 -8.38 6.82
CA GLU A 310 18.75 -8.52 6.12
C GLU A 310 18.88 -9.29 4.81
N THR A 311 17.92 -10.17 4.54
CA THR A 311 17.89 -11.02 3.34
C THR A 311 17.39 -10.26 2.10
N GLY A 312 18.09 -9.20 1.72
CA GLY A 312 17.87 -8.42 0.49
C GLY A 312 16.57 -7.60 0.44
N ILE A 313 16.36 -6.90 -0.68
CA ILE A 313 15.21 -6.01 -0.88
C ILE A 313 13.92 -6.83 -1.07
N ASN A 314 12.90 -6.54 -0.26
CA ASN A 314 11.57 -7.11 -0.40
C ASN A 314 10.61 -6.12 -1.12
N PHE A 315 9.39 -6.58 -1.44
CA PHE A 315 8.36 -5.74 -2.07
C PHE A 315 8.12 -4.42 -1.30
N ALA A 316 7.99 -4.52 0.02
CA ALA A 316 7.71 -3.40 0.91
C ALA A 316 8.78 -2.30 0.81
N ILE A 317 10.05 -2.66 1.02
CA ILE A 317 11.19 -1.76 0.91
C ILE A 317 11.23 -1.12 -0.49
N ALA A 318 11.05 -1.92 -1.54
CA ALA A 318 11.05 -1.41 -2.90
C ALA A 318 9.90 -0.42 -3.17
N THR A 319 8.72 -0.62 -2.59
CA THR A 319 7.61 0.33 -2.74
C THR A 319 7.92 1.69 -2.12
N VAL A 320 8.63 1.76 -0.98
CA VAL A 320 8.99 3.04 -0.34
C VAL A 320 9.92 3.85 -1.24
N PHE A 321 11.00 3.23 -1.73
CA PHE A 321 11.93 3.87 -2.67
C PHE A 321 11.25 4.21 -4.00
N GLY A 322 10.32 3.36 -4.44
CA GLY A 322 9.44 3.63 -5.57
C GLY A 322 8.64 4.91 -5.37
N VAL A 323 7.92 5.05 -4.25
CA VAL A 323 7.11 6.24 -3.94
C VAL A 323 7.97 7.50 -3.89
N LEU A 324 9.12 7.45 -3.23
CA LEU A 324 10.08 8.56 -3.18
C LEU A 324 10.56 8.95 -4.59
N GLY A 325 11.03 7.98 -5.37
CA GLY A 325 11.53 8.21 -6.73
C GLY A 325 10.45 8.72 -7.68
N GLY A 326 9.27 8.10 -7.67
CA GLY A 326 8.15 8.48 -8.55
C GLY A 326 7.58 9.86 -8.22
N SER A 327 7.46 10.20 -6.94
CA SER A 327 7.04 11.54 -6.53
C SER A 327 8.10 12.61 -6.83
N TYR A 328 9.38 12.33 -6.61
CA TYR A 328 10.47 13.23 -6.99
C TYR A 328 10.49 13.50 -8.50
N ILE A 329 10.43 12.45 -9.33
CA ILE A 329 10.36 12.57 -10.79
C ILE A 329 9.12 13.40 -11.19
N ALA A 330 7.95 13.13 -10.60
CA ALA A 330 6.73 13.88 -10.86
C ALA A 330 6.83 15.36 -10.46
N ALA A 331 7.49 15.66 -9.33
CA ALA A 331 7.74 17.01 -8.83
C ALA A 331 8.68 17.78 -9.78
N MET A 332 9.74 17.13 -10.27
CA MET A 332 10.65 17.69 -11.27
C MET A 332 9.94 17.99 -12.60
N PHE A 333 9.16 17.05 -13.12
CA PHE A 333 8.39 17.27 -14.36
C PHE A 333 7.32 18.36 -14.23
N SER A 334 6.72 18.49 -13.05
CA SER A 334 5.74 19.54 -12.75
C SER A 334 6.38 20.88 -12.36
N ARG A 335 7.71 20.92 -12.18
CA ARG A 335 8.45 22.08 -11.65
C ARG A 335 7.90 22.58 -10.32
N THR A 336 7.44 21.66 -9.48
CA THR A 336 6.94 21.94 -8.12
C THR A 336 7.93 21.58 -7.04
N PHE A 337 9.05 20.93 -7.40
CA PHE A 337 10.13 20.65 -6.47
C PHE A 337 10.76 21.95 -5.96
N ASN A 338 10.73 22.13 -4.65
CA ASN A 338 11.39 23.25 -3.99
C ASN A 338 11.74 22.87 -2.55
N TRP A 339 12.94 23.27 -2.12
CA TRP A 339 13.34 23.11 -0.72
C TRP A 339 12.59 24.15 0.12
N VAL A 340 11.59 23.67 0.87
CA VAL A 340 10.77 24.53 1.73
C VAL A 340 11.04 24.17 3.18
N ALA A 341 11.66 25.10 3.90
CA ALA A 341 11.78 25.03 5.36
C ALA A 341 10.42 25.36 6.00
N PRO A 342 10.07 24.74 7.13
CA PRO A 342 8.89 25.15 7.91
C PRO A 342 9.02 26.64 8.30
N PRO A 343 7.95 27.43 8.20
CA PRO A 343 8.01 28.86 8.47
C PRO A 343 8.38 29.12 9.94
N LEU A 344 9.40 29.95 10.17
CA LEU A 344 9.93 30.29 11.49
C LEU A 344 8.86 30.79 12.49
N GLN A 345 7.77 31.40 11.99
CA GLN A 345 6.67 31.87 12.84
C GLN A 345 5.91 30.72 13.53
N GLN A 346 5.82 29.52 12.95
CA GLN A 346 5.17 28.37 13.60
C GLN A 346 5.98 27.83 14.79
N PHE A 347 7.31 28.03 14.81
CA PHE A 347 8.14 27.72 15.98
C PHE A 347 8.01 28.77 17.10
N LYS A 348 7.70 30.03 16.75
CA LYS A 348 7.65 31.14 17.70
C LYS A 348 6.43 31.14 18.62
N TYR A 349 5.37 30.41 18.27
CA TYR A 349 4.12 30.34 19.05
C TYR A 349 3.88 28.96 19.70
N ASN A 350 4.69 27.94 19.36
CA ASN A 350 4.56 26.56 19.89
C ASN A 350 5.74 26.15 20.81
N LEU A 351 6.66 27.08 21.08
CA LEU A 351 7.63 27.06 22.17
C LEU A 351 7.19 28.15 23.17
#